data_AF-A0A7Y7NEQ3-F1
#
_entry.id   AF-A0A7Y7NEQ3-F1
#
_cell.length_a   1.000
_cell.length_b   1.000
_cell.length_c   1.000
_cell.angle_alpha   90.00
_cell.angle_beta   90.00
_cell.angle_gamma   90.00
#
_symmetry.space_group_name_H-M   'P 1'
#
loop_
_entity.id
_entity.type
_entity.pdbx_description
1 polymer ?
#
loop_
_entity_poly.entity_id
_entity_poly.type
_entity_poly.pdbx_seq_one_letter_code
_entity_poly.pdbx_strand_id
1 'polypeptide(L)'
;LIVIRSADGSLNLVKRNNKVVYCSTCGGMMGDPFQGISARKKTITVSHFGGSAWRWATTTTFNYSRKDNTWQLVLVQNDSFHASDPENLTSKQHKPPRDYGKIDFAEFDPDNYLK
;
A
#
# COMPACT_ATOMS: atom_id res chain seq x y z
N LEU A 1 -6.24 -0.87 -10.10
CA LEU A 1 -7.73 -0.95 -10.21
C LEU A 1 -8.23 -1.97 -9.19
N ILE A 2 -9.44 -1.80 -8.66
CA ILE A 2 -10.17 -2.85 -7.96
C ILE A 2 -11.41 -3.17 -8.80
N VAL A 3 -11.54 -4.42 -9.20
CA VAL A 3 -12.64 -4.91 -10.03
C VAL A 3 -13.34 -6.03 -9.26
N ILE A 4 -14.67 -5.97 -9.17
CA ILE A 4 -15.49 -6.95 -8.47
C ILE A 4 -16.37 -7.67 -9.48
N ARG A 5 -16.50 -8.99 -9.31
CA ARG A 5 -17.41 -9.81 -10.09
C ARG A 5 -18.82 -9.73 -9.51
N SER A 6 -19.78 -9.38 -10.36
CA SER A 6 -21.21 -9.37 -10.05
C SER A 6 -21.82 -10.77 -10.10
N ALA A 7 -23.06 -10.90 -9.60
CA ALA A 7 -23.79 -12.16 -9.61
C ALA A 7 -24.05 -12.70 -11.04
N ASP A 8 -24.19 -11.80 -12.01
CA ASP A 8 -24.35 -12.13 -13.44
C ASP A 8 -23.01 -12.48 -14.13
N GLY A 9 -21.90 -12.50 -13.39
CA GLY A 9 -20.57 -12.80 -13.89
C GLY A 9 -19.81 -11.61 -14.49
N SER A 10 -20.47 -10.44 -14.66
CA SER A 10 -19.83 -9.22 -15.15
C SER A 10 -18.75 -8.70 -14.21
N LEU A 11 -17.72 -8.05 -14.77
CA LEU A 11 -16.64 -7.44 -14.01
C LEU A 11 -16.84 -5.93 -13.94
N ASN A 12 -17.06 -5.42 -12.73
CA ASN A 12 -17.32 -4.01 -12.48
C ASN A 12 -16.09 -3.35 -11.84
N LEU A 13 -15.57 -2.31 -12.49
CA LEU A 13 -14.55 -1.45 -11.90
C LEU A 13 -15.18 -0.66 -10.75
N VAL A 14 -14.72 -0.90 -9.52
CA VAL A 14 -15.24 -0.19 -8.33
C VAL A 14 -14.30 0.88 -7.79
N LYS A 15 -12.98 0.73 -8.03
CA LYS A 15 -11.98 1.73 -7.62
C LYS A 15 -10.81 1.80 -8.59
N ARG A 16 -10.25 2.99 -8.76
CA ARG A 16 -9.01 3.24 -9.49
C ARG A 16 -8.09 4.10 -8.65
N ASN A 17 -6.82 3.72 -8.59
CA ASN A 17 -5.75 4.50 -8.01
C ASN A 17 -4.53 4.33 -8.91
N ASN A 18 -3.89 5.43 -9.28
CA ASN A 18 -2.73 5.45 -10.19
C ASN A 18 -1.41 5.79 -9.45
N LYS A 19 -1.42 5.92 -8.13
CA LYS A 19 -0.29 6.30 -7.26
C LYS A 19 0.15 5.20 -6.31
N VAL A 20 -0.72 4.24 -6.00
CA VAL A 20 -0.47 3.16 -5.03
C VAL A 20 0.67 2.23 -5.46
N VAL A 21 0.90 2.09 -6.77
CA VAL A 21 2.08 1.42 -7.34
C VAL A 21 3.06 2.50 -7.74
N TYR A 22 4.29 2.41 -7.25
CA TYR A 22 5.32 3.43 -7.49
C TYR A 22 5.84 3.39 -8.94
N CYS A 23 6.61 4.41 -9.32
CA CYS A 23 7.28 4.40 -10.62
C CYS A 23 8.34 3.30 -10.70
N SER A 24 8.59 2.76 -11.90
CA SER A 24 9.54 1.66 -12.12
C SER A 24 11.00 2.01 -11.85
N THR A 25 11.32 3.26 -11.53
CA THR A 25 12.66 3.74 -11.18
C THR A 25 12.72 4.32 -9.75
N CYS A 26 11.62 4.24 -8.99
CA CYS A 26 11.50 4.84 -7.66
C CYS A 26 12.16 3.99 -6.55
N GLY A 27 12.73 2.83 -6.88
CA GLY A 27 13.37 1.91 -5.94
C GLY A 27 14.85 2.18 -5.66
N GLY A 28 15.40 3.32 -6.11
CA GLY A 28 16.82 3.64 -5.94
C GLY A 28 17.71 2.77 -6.82
N MET A 29 18.82 2.26 -6.27
CA MET A 29 19.74 1.38 -7.03
C MET A 29 19.09 0.03 -7.40
N MET A 30 18.01 -0.35 -6.72
CA MET A 30 17.29 -1.61 -7.00
C MET A 30 16.29 -1.50 -8.17
N GLY A 31 16.07 -0.31 -8.72
CA GLY A 31 15.19 -0.11 -9.89
C GLY A 31 13.72 -0.06 -9.53
N ASP A 32 12.93 -1.04 -10.00
CA ASP A 32 11.49 -1.09 -9.76
C ASP A 32 11.20 -1.57 -8.32
N PRO A 33 10.58 -0.74 -7.48
CA PRO A 33 10.34 -1.14 -6.10
C PRO A 33 9.15 -2.09 -5.95
N PHE A 34 8.30 -2.29 -6.96
CA PHE A 34 7.08 -3.09 -6.82
C PHE A 34 7.38 -4.58 -6.56
N GLN A 35 6.98 -5.08 -5.40
CA GLN A 35 7.18 -6.49 -5.01
C GLN A 35 5.95 -7.36 -5.22
N GLY A 36 4.77 -6.74 -5.34
CA GLY A 36 3.53 -7.45 -5.64
C GLY A 36 2.32 -6.95 -4.88
N ILE A 37 1.22 -7.68 -5.10
CA ILE A 37 -0.08 -7.43 -4.48
C ILE A 37 -0.57 -8.74 -3.86
N SER A 38 -1.04 -8.67 -2.62
CA SER A 38 -1.79 -9.75 -1.97
C SER A 38 -3.26 -9.36 -1.86
N ALA A 39 -4.15 -10.22 -2.35
CA ALA A 39 -5.59 -10.06 -2.20
C ALA A 39 -6.15 -11.19 -1.35
N ARG A 40 -6.70 -10.85 -0.18
CA ARG A 40 -7.41 -11.75 0.73
C ARG A 40 -8.85 -11.28 0.88
N LYS A 41 -9.68 -12.07 1.56
CA LYS A 41 -11.09 -11.71 1.81
C LYS A 41 -11.19 -10.33 2.45
N LYS A 42 -11.67 -9.35 1.67
CA LYS A 42 -11.87 -7.94 2.07
C LYS A 42 -10.59 -7.18 2.44
N THR A 43 -9.42 -7.66 2.01
CA THR A 43 -8.12 -7.01 2.27
C THR A 43 -7.26 -7.04 1.01
N ILE A 44 -6.66 -5.91 0.69
CA ILE A 44 -5.68 -5.77 -0.38
C ILE A 44 -4.42 -5.16 0.24
N THR A 45 -3.27 -5.77 -0.04
CA THR A 45 -1.97 -5.28 0.40
C THR A 45 -1.07 -5.09 -0.81
N VAL A 46 -0.40 -3.94 -0.89
CA VAL A 46 0.59 -3.62 -1.91
C VAL A 46 1.95 -3.46 -1.23
N SER A 47 2.95 -4.15 -1.75
CA SER A 47 4.29 -4.19 -1.16
C SER A 47 5.33 -3.62 -2.11
N HIS A 48 6.21 -2.79 -1.54
CA HIS A 48 7.34 -2.18 -2.22
C HIS A 48 8.63 -2.42 -1.43
N PHE A 49 9.75 -2.52 -2.13
CA PHE A 49 11.07 -2.68 -1.55
C PHE A 49 12.11 -2.01 -2.43
N GLY A 50 13.02 -1.25 -1.84
CA GLY A 50 14.06 -0.57 -2.59
C GLY A 50 15.18 -0.03 -1.71
N GLY A 51 16.01 0.81 -2.32
CA GLY A 51 17.12 1.49 -1.67
C GLY A 51 18.47 1.20 -2.31
N SER A 52 19.52 1.29 -1.50
CA SER A 52 20.91 0.98 -1.87
C SER A 52 21.62 0.32 -0.67
N ALA A 53 22.59 1.00 -0.06
CA ALA A 53 23.17 0.60 1.22
C ALA A 53 22.11 0.63 2.33
N TRP A 54 21.32 1.69 2.40
CA TRP A 54 20.08 1.73 3.18
C TRP A 54 18.94 1.17 2.34
N ARG A 55 18.26 0.16 2.87
CA ARG A 55 17.09 -0.47 2.27
C ARG A 55 15.84 -0.03 2.99
N TRP A 56 14.74 -0.06 2.27
CA TRP A 56 13.42 0.26 2.79
C TRP A 56 12.38 -0.70 2.24
N ALA A 57 11.34 -0.95 3.02
CA ALA A 57 10.15 -1.69 2.60
C ALA A 57 8.91 -0.89 2.99
N THR A 58 7.95 -0.80 2.08
CA THR A 58 6.65 -0.16 2.35
C THR A 58 5.53 -1.13 2.04
N THR A 59 4.71 -1.41 3.05
CA THR A 59 3.52 -2.24 2.93
C THR A 59 2.28 -1.39 3.20
N THR A 60 1.45 -1.23 2.18
CA THR A 60 0.20 -0.46 2.24
C THR A 60 -0.98 -1.42 2.21
N THR A 61 -1.84 -1.38 3.23
CA THR A 61 -2.98 -2.28 3.39
C THR A 61 -4.30 -1.52 3.37
N PHE A 62 -5.23 -2.01 2.57
CA PHE A 62 -6.60 -1.52 2.44
C PHE A 62 -7.59 -2.60 2.82
N ASN A 63 -8.62 -2.23 3.58
CA ASN A 63 -9.74 -3.12 3.87
C ASN A 63 -11.05 -2.57 3.31
N TYR A 64 -11.96 -3.48 2.97
CA TYR A 64 -13.34 -3.11 2.65
C TYR A 64 -14.12 -2.78 3.93
N SER A 65 -14.49 -1.50 4.09
CA SER A 65 -15.38 -1.02 5.14
C SER A 65 -16.82 -1.33 4.77
N ARG A 66 -17.47 -2.20 5.55
CA ARG A 66 -18.91 -2.47 5.41
C ARG A 66 -19.77 -1.26 5.80
N LYS A 67 -19.28 -0.45 6.74
CA LYS A 67 -19.99 0.73 7.24
C LYS A 67 -20.05 1.83 6.19
N ASP A 68 -18.94 2.07 5.50
CA ASP A 68 -18.82 3.13 4.50
C ASP A 68 -18.96 2.60 3.06
N ASN A 69 -19.22 1.30 2.91
CA ASN A 69 -19.37 0.60 1.64
C ASN A 69 -18.23 0.85 0.63
N THR A 70 -16.98 0.93 1.11
CA THR A 70 -15.83 1.29 0.29
C THR A 70 -14.51 0.69 0.78
N TRP A 71 -13.47 0.73 -0.04
CA TRP A 71 -12.10 0.32 0.30
C TRP A 71 -11.35 1.46 0.94
N GLN A 72 -10.78 1.26 2.13
CA GLN A 72 -10.12 2.30 2.92
C GLN A 72 -8.74 1.87 3.37
N LEU A 73 -7.81 2.82 3.45
CA LEU A 73 -6.48 2.61 4.00
C LEU A 73 -6.59 2.27 5.49
N VAL A 74 -5.97 1.16 5.91
CA VAL A 74 -5.99 0.72 7.31
C VAL A 74 -4.61 0.60 7.94
N LEU A 75 -3.56 0.50 7.14
CA LEU A 75 -2.18 0.44 7.61
C LEU A 75 -1.21 0.85 6.50
N VAL A 76 -0.26 1.71 6.83
CA VAL A 76 1.03 1.82 6.13
C VAL A 76 2.13 1.41 7.10
N GLN A 77 2.90 0.39 6.74
CA GLN A 77 4.11 -0.01 7.46
C GLN A 77 5.33 0.35 6.62
N ASN A 78 6.25 1.11 7.21
CA ASN A 78 7.54 1.47 6.62
C ASN A 78 8.64 0.87 7.46
N ASP A 79 9.49 0.07 6.82
CA ASP A 79 10.64 -0.56 7.44
C ASP A 79 11.93 -0.05 6.79
N SER A 80 13.02 0.09 7.55
CA SER A 80 14.32 0.47 7.02
C SER A 80 15.46 -0.18 7.80
N PHE A 81 16.51 -0.57 7.08
CA PHE A 81 17.70 -1.21 7.64
C PHE A 81 18.91 -0.97 6.74
N HIS A 82 20.11 -1.10 7.31
CA HIS A 82 21.35 -1.06 6.53
C HIS A 82 21.66 -2.45 5.98
N ALA A 83 22.10 -2.55 4.72
CA ALA A 83 22.30 -3.83 4.04
C ALA A 83 23.39 -4.72 4.68
N SER A 84 24.36 -4.12 5.38
CA SER A 84 25.38 -4.86 6.14
C SER A 84 24.93 -5.30 7.53
N ASP A 85 23.75 -4.85 7.97
CA ASP A 85 23.23 -5.08 9.30
C ASP A 85 21.70 -5.20 9.27
N PRO A 86 21.18 -6.29 8.65
CA PRO A 86 19.75 -6.45 8.41
C PRO A 86 18.93 -6.74 9.67
N GLU A 87 19.59 -7.11 10.78
CA GLU A 87 18.91 -7.38 12.06
C GLU A 87 18.51 -6.08 12.76
N ASN A 88 19.23 -4.98 12.54
CA ASN A 88 18.92 -3.66 13.08
C ASN A 88 17.86 -2.92 12.23
N LEU A 89 16.66 -3.49 12.21
CA LEU A 89 15.48 -2.95 11.52
C LEU A 89 14.79 -1.84 12.33
N THR A 90 14.53 -0.71 11.68
CA THR A 90 13.57 0.29 12.16
C THR A 90 12.22 0.08 11.49
N SER A 91 11.14 -0.01 12.26
CA SER A 91 9.76 -0.16 11.75
C SER A 91 8.85 0.95 12.25
N LYS A 92 8.06 1.55 11.35
CA LYS A 92 7.07 2.58 11.66
C LYS A 92 5.72 2.22 11.06
N GLN A 93 4.67 2.25 11.87
CA GLN A 93 3.30 1.99 11.43
C GLN A 93 2.43 3.24 11.56
N HIS A 94 1.65 3.51 10.52
CA HIS A 94 0.61 4.54 10.49
C HIS A 94 -0.76 3.88 10.31
N LYS A 95 -1.74 4.26 11.15
CA LYS A 95 -3.09 3.67 11.19
C LYS A 95 -4.16 4.74 11.48
N PRO A 96 -5.40 4.58 10.97
CA PRO A 96 -6.51 5.42 11.38
C PRO A 96 -7.10 4.95 12.73
N PRO A 97 -7.77 5.82 13.50
CA PRO A 97 -7.89 7.26 13.28
C PRO A 97 -6.67 8.05 13.83
N ARG A 98 -5.71 7.36 14.46
CA ARG A 98 -4.61 7.98 15.21
C ARG A 98 -3.73 8.87 14.33
N ASP A 99 -3.31 8.35 13.19
CA ASP A 99 -2.32 9.00 12.33
C ASP A 99 -2.98 9.72 11.14
N TYR A 100 -4.18 9.31 10.74
CA TYR A 100 -4.94 9.90 9.63
C TYR A 100 -6.44 9.54 9.74
N GLY A 101 -7.28 10.31 9.03
CA GLY A 101 -8.72 10.09 8.94
C GLY A 101 -9.13 8.92 8.03
N LYS A 102 -10.33 8.99 7.47
CA LYS A 102 -10.75 8.02 6.44
C LYS A 102 -10.08 8.40 5.11
N ILE A 103 -9.32 7.48 4.54
CA ILE A 103 -8.72 7.63 3.21
C ILE A 103 -9.25 6.51 2.33
N ASP A 104 -9.99 6.89 1.28
CA ASP A 104 -10.47 5.93 0.28
C ASP A 104 -9.31 5.42 -0.59
N PHE A 105 -9.41 4.18 -1.07
CA PHE A 105 -8.41 3.63 -1.99
C PHE A 105 -8.18 4.54 -3.21
N ALA A 106 -9.22 5.17 -3.75
CA ALA A 106 -9.07 6.04 -4.92
C ALA A 106 -8.30 7.34 -4.63
N GLU A 107 -8.30 7.79 -3.37
CA GLU A 107 -7.69 9.04 -2.93
C GLU A 107 -6.31 8.84 -2.32
N PHE A 108 -5.93 7.60 -2.00
CA PHE A 108 -4.63 7.30 -1.40
C PHE A 108 -3.48 7.86 -2.24
N ASP A 109 -2.62 8.62 -1.57
CA ASP A 109 -1.41 9.19 -2.12
C ASP A 109 -0.24 8.87 -1.16
N PRO A 110 0.74 8.05 -1.58
CA PRO A 110 1.84 7.63 -0.71
C PRO A 110 2.68 8.80 -0.18
N ASP A 111 2.69 9.95 -0.87
CA ASP A 111 3.49 11.11 -0.48
C ASP A 111 2.72 12.08 0.44
N ASN A 112 1.39 11.91 0.56
CA ASN A 112 0.51 12.91 1.17
C ASN A 112 -0.51 12.37 2.19
N TYR A 113 -0.58 11.05 2.43
CA TYR A 113 -1.61 10.44 3.30
C TYR A 113 -1.55 10.82 4.79
N LEU A 114 -0.48 11.50 5.24
CA LEU A 114 -0.30 11.95 6.64
C LEU A 114 -0.53 13.45 6.84
N LYS A 115 -0.92 14.17 5.80
CA LYS A 115 -1.12 15.64 5.86
C LYS A 115 -2.49 16.02 6.40
#